data_AF-A0A839VLH8-F1
#
_entry.id   AF-A0A839VLH8-F1
#
_cell.length_a   1.000
_cell.length_b   1.000
_cell.length_c   1.000
_cell.angle_alpha   90.00
_cell.angle_beta   90.00
_cell.angle_gamma   90.00
#
_symmetry.space_group_name_H-M   'P 1'
#
loop_
_entity.id
_entity.type
_entity.pdbx_description
1 polymer ?
#
loop_
_entity_poly.entity_id
_entity_poly.type
_entity_poly.pdbx_seq_one_letter_code
_entity_poly.pdbx_strand_id
1 'polypeptide(L)'
;MPRCPLPLLIQPLNPTHEELRWIHGPGKNERFADFIGHTCDVAAGIRSSLQIIYSGDLVREINLDGDADDFAPPAVGKADAANLMRLSIAAASLLQQVSRGHIDLLNTYWPEYSPLLETGAIGAEPDSENPLISQLHAVL
;
A
#
# COMPACT_ATOMS: atom_id res chain seq x y z
N MET A 1 16.70 47.74 26.19
CA MET A 1 16.49 47.21 24.82
C MET A 1 15.04 46.73 24.71
N PRO A 2 14.24 47.23 23.76
CA PRO A 2 12.84 46.81 23.63
C PRO A 2 12.76 45.44 22.94
N ARG A 3 11.98 44.52 23.51
CA ARG A 3 11.67 43.21 22.92
C ARG A 3 10.51 43.39 21.93
N CYS A 4 10.73 43.04 20.67
CA CYS A 4 9.64 42.87 19.69
C CYS A 4 8.80 41.64 20.09
N PRO A 5 7.47 41.74 20.19
CA PRO A 5 6.62 40.56 20.22
C PRO A 5 6.35 40.11 18.78
N LEU A 6 6.78 38.91 18.42
CA LEU A 6 6.28 38.22 17.22
C LEU A 6 4.84 37.75 17.52
N PRO A 7 3.85 38.02 16.65
CA PRO A 7 2.56 37.37 16.78
C PRO A 7 2.69 35.90 16.39
N LEU A 8 2.57 35.00 17.37
CA LEU A 8 2.32 33.58 17.16
C LEU A 8 0.90 33.42 16.59
N LEU A 9 0.75 33.64 15.28
CA LEU A 9 -0.38 33.09 14.54
C LEU A 9 -0.14 31.60 14.37
N ILE A 10 -0.50 30.83 15.40
CA ILE A 10 -0.71 29.40 15.28
C ILE A 10 -2.00 29.26 14.44
N GLN A 11 -1.86 29.30 13.11
CA GLN A 11 -2.93 28.78 12.28
C GLN A 11 -3.04 27.28 12.58
N PRO A 12 -4.25 26.76 12.83
CA PRO A 12 -4.44 25.32 12.87
C PRO A 12 -4.05 24.80 11.48
N LEU A 13 -2.92 24.11 11.40
CA LEU A 13 -2.60 23.24 10.28
C LEU A 13 -3.72 22.22 10.24
N ASN A 14 -4.72 22.45 9.38
CA ASN A 14 -5.62 21.38 9.00
C ASN A 14 -4.72 20.25 8.50
N PRO A 15 -4.81 19.04 9.07
CA PRO A 15 -4.08 17.93 8.51
C PRO A 15 -4.53 17.80 7.06
N THR A 16 -3.59 18.04 6.13
CA THR A 16 -3.75 17.76 4.71
C THR A 16 -3.71 16.25 4.57
N HIS A 17 -4.73 15.57 5.10
CA HIS A 17 -4.94 14.16 4.88
C HIS A 17 -5.51 14.03 3.47
N GLU A 18 -4.64 14.13 2.47
CA GLU A 18 -4.97 13.57 1.17
C GLU A 18 -5.22 12.08 1.38
N GLU A 19 -6.36 11.59 0.89
CA GLU A 19 -6.53 10.16 0.76
C GLU A 19 -5.36 9.64 -0.08
N LEU A 20 -4.59 8.70 0.48
CA LEU A 20 -3.45 8.05 -0.18
C LEU A 20 -3.98 7.14 -1.31
N ARG A 21 -4.64 7.72 -2.31
CA ARG A 21 -5.08 7.00 -3.49
C ARG A 21 -3.93 6.96 -4.47
N TRP A 22 -3.23 5.83 -4.52
CA TRP A 22 -2.13 5.58 -5.47
C TRP A 22 -2.57 5.60 -6.93
N ILE A 23 -3.85 5.33 -7.20
CA ILE A 23 -4.40 5.21 -8.55
C ILE A 23 -5.18 6.47 -8.90
N HIS A 24 -4.67 7.20 -9.89
CA HIS A 24 -5.34 8.35 -10.49
C HIS A 24 -5.77 8.02 -11.92
N GLY A 25 -6.88 8.60 -12.37
CA GLY A 25 -7.34 8.47 -13.75
C GLY A 25 -8.37 7.34 -13.97
N PRO A 26 -8.52 6.87 -15.22
CA PRO A 26 -9.61 5.96 -15.62
C PRO A 26 -9.61 4.63 -14.85
N GLY A 27 -8.43 4.14 -14.48
CA GLY A 27 -8.27 2.86 -13.79
C GLY A 27 -8.76 2.84 -12.34
N LYS A 28 -9.18 3.97 -11.77
CA LYS A 28 -9.58 4.06 -10.35
C LYS A 28 -10.84 3.25 -10.00
N ASN A 29 -11.69 2.98 -10.99
CA ASN A 29 -12.94 2.23 -10.83
C ASN A 29 -12.80 0.77 -11.29
N GLU A 30 -11.60 0.34 -11.66
CA GLU A 30 -11.36 -1.04 -12.07
C GLU A 30 -11.54 -2.00 -10.89
N ARG A 31 -11.98 -3.22 -11.18
CA ARG A 31 -12.32 -4.23 -10.17
C ARG A 31 -11.18 -4.51 -9.18
N PHE A 32 -9.93 -4.34 -9.59
CA PHE A 32 -8.74 -4.59 -8.77
C PHE A 32 -8.06 -3.31 -8.27
N ALA A 33 -8.61 -2.13 -8.56
CA ALA A 33 -7.99 -0.85 -8.21
C ALA A 33 -7.76 -0.73 -6.70
N ASP A 34 -8.78 -1.01 -5.90
CA ASP A 34 -8.67 -0.95 -4.44
C ASP A 34 -7.66 -1.96 -3.91
N PHE A 35 -7.70 -3.20 -4.40
CA PHE A 35 -6.75 -4.23 -3.99
C PHE A 35 -5.29 -3.82 -4.29
N ILE A 36 -5.03 -3.28 -5.48
CA ILE A 36 -3.71 -2.78 -5.88
C ILE A 36 -3.29 -1.59 -5.01
N GLY A 37 -4.20 -0.65 -4.74
CA GLY A 37 -3.94 0.49 -3.86
C GLY A 37 -3.52 0.06 -2.46
N HIS A 38 -4.32 -0.82 -1.83
CA HIS A 38 -4.00 -1.36 -0.49
C HIS A 38 -2.70 -2.17 -0.48
N THR A 39 -2.44 -2.93 -1.55
CA THR A 39 -1.18 -3.66 -1.71
C THR A 39 0.01 -2.71 -1.71
N CYS A 40 -0.08 -1.58 -2.43
CA CYS A 40 0.96 -0.55 -2.45
C CYS A 40 1.16 0.09 -1.06
N ASP A 41 0.08 0.40 -0.33
CA ASP A 41 0.16 0.95 1.03
C ASP A 41 0.89 -0.01 1.98
N VAL A 42 0.47 -1.28 1.99
CA VAL A 42 1.07 -2.30 2.84
C VAL A 42 2.54 -2.51 2.49
N ALA A 43 2.87 -2.58 1.20
CA ALA A 43 4.25 -2.73 0.74
C ALA A 43 5.12 -1.52 1.12
N ALA A 44 4.59 -0.29 1.02
CA ALA A 44 5.28 0.92 1.45
C ALA A 44 5.53 0.91 2.97
N GLY A 45 4.54 0.49 3.78
CA GLY A 45 4.66 0.35 5.22
C GLY A 45 5.71 -0.69 5.63
N ILE A 46 5.73 -1.86 4.98
CA ILE A 46 6.76 -2.89 5.18
C ILE A 46 8.15 -2.34 4.85
N ARG A 47 8.30 -1.70 3.68
CA ARG A 47 9.59 -1.13 3.25
C ARG A 47 10.11 -0.11 4.26
N SER A 48 9.27 0.84 4.68
CA SER A 48 9.63 1.85 5.66
C SER A 48 10.05 1.23 7.01
N SER A 49 9.32 0.20 7.45
CA SER A 49 9.66 -0.54 8.68
C SER A 49 11.05 -1.18 8.59
N LEU A 50 11.36 -1.84 7.46
CA LEU A 50 12.67 -2.45 7.23
C LEU A 50 13.80 -1.41 7.16
N GLN A 51 13.55 -0.25 6.55
CA GLN A 51 14.53 0.85 6.50
C GLN A 51 14.84 1.39 7.90
N ILE A 52 13.82 1.56 8.75
CA ILE A 52 13.99 2.01 10.14
C ILE A 52 14.80 0.98 10.94
N ILE A 53 14.48 -0.31 10.80
CA ILE A 53 15.21 -1.39 11.47
C ILE A 53 16.68 -1.38 11.05
N TYR A 54 16.94 -1.40 9.75
CA TYR A 54 18.29 -1.40 9.19
C TYR A 54 19.11 -0.19 9.64
N SER A 55 18.52 1.01 9.58
CA SER A 55 19.21 2.24 10.00
C SER A 55 19.52 2.21 11.51
N GLY A 56 18.60 1.68 12.32
CA GLY A 56 18.82 1.48 13.75
C GLY A 56 19.92 0.47 14.04
N ASP A 57 20.00 -0.63 13.29
CA ASP A 57 21.08 -1.62 13.41
C ASP A 57 22.43 -1.01 13.02
N LEU A 58 22.49 -0.26 11.93
CA LEU A 58 23.71 0.42 11.49
C LEU A 58 24.25 1.38 12.57
N VAL A 59 23.38 2.18 13.19
CA VAL A 59 23.79 3.08 14.29
C VAL A 59 24.32 2.30 15.49
N ARG A 60 23.71 1.16 15.82
CA ARG A 60 24.18 0.31 16.93
C ARG A 60 25.56 -0.26 16.64
N GLU A 61 25.82 -0.73 15.43
CA GLU A 61 27.13 -1.25 15.02
C GLU A 61 28.19 -0.14 15.05
N ILE A 62 27.89 1.04 14.50
CA ILE A 62 28.79 2.21 14.55
C ILE A 62 29.16 2.56 16.00
N ASN A 63 28.18 2.55 16.92
CA ASN A 63 28.44 2.84 18.33
C ASN A 63 29.29 1.77 19.05
N LEU A 64 29.37 0.54 18.54
CA LEU A 64 30.25 -0.49 19.10
C LEU A 64 31.72 -0.22 18.76
N ASP A 65 31.97 0.38 17.59
CA ASP A 65 33.30 0.68 17.06
C ASP A 65 33.77 2.12 17.36
N GLY A 66 32.86 3.00 17.77
CA GLY A 66 33.09 4.44 17.99
C GLY A 66 33.61 4.81 19.39
N ASP A 67 34.22 5.98 19.49
CA ASP A 67 34.60 6.58 20.77
C ASP A 67 33.36 7.02 21.56
N ALA A 68 33.49 7.14 22.89
CA ALA A 68 32.37 7.48 23.77
C ALA A 68 31.68 8.83 23.42
N ASP A 69 32.41 9.75 22.81
CA ASP A 69 31.91 11.07 22.41
C ASP A 69 31.13 11.04 21.08
N ASP A 70 31.26 9.97 20.30
CA ASP A 70 30.57 9.79 19.00
C ASP A 70 29.27 8.98 19.11
N PHE A 71 28.85 8.64 20.33
CA PHE A 71 27.65 7.84 20.55
C PHE A 71 26.37 8.55 20.09
N ALA A 72 25.62 7.90 19.21
CA ALA A 72 24.31 8.38 18.76
C ALA A 72 23.20 7.37 19.10
N PRO A 73 22.07 7.78 19.70
CA PRO A 73 20.97 6.85 19.95
C PRO A 73 20.32 6.41 18.63
N PRO A 74 20.01 5.10 18.45
CA PRO A 74 19.28 4.64 17.28
C PRO A 74 17.83 5.15 17.30
N ALA A 75 17.24 5.32 16.11
CA ALA A 75 15.86 5.82 15.96
C ALA A 75 14.79 4.98 16.66
N VAL A 76 15.04 3.68 16.83
CA VAL A 76 14.16 2.75 17.56
C VAL A 76 14.98 1.88 18.52
N GLY A 77 14.37 1.39 19.60
CA GLY A 77 14.99 0.40 20.49
C GLY A 77 15.06 -1.00 19.86
N LYS A 78 15.83 -1.91 20.45
CA LYS A 78 15.91 -3.32 19.98
C LYS A 78 14.54 -4.02 20.06
N ALA A 79 13.78 -3.76 21.13
CA ALA A 79 12.44 -4.31 21.31
C ALA A 79 11.46 -3.79 20.24
N ASP A 80 11.48 -2.49 19.97
CA ASP A 80 10.63 -1.87 18.95
C ASP A 80 10.99 -2.35 17.55
N ALA A 81 12.28 -2.48 17.24
CA ALA A 81 12.75 -3.05 15.97
C ALA A 81 12.24 -4.50 15.78
N ALA A 82 12.27 -5.32 16.83
CA ALA A 82 11.70 -6.67 16.77
C ALA A 82 10.18 -6.67 16.56
N ASN A 83 9.47 -5.72 17.17
CA ASN A 83 8.03 -5.58 16.98
C ASN A 83 7.69 -5.09 15.55
N LEU A 84 8.44 -4.12 15.01
CA LEU A 84 8.30 -3.68 13.62
C LEU A 84 8.59 -4.80 12.62
N MET A 85 9.59 -5.65 12.90
CA MET A 85 9.88 -6.82 12.08
C MET A 85 8.70 -7.80 12.09
N ARG A 86 8.17 -8.14 13.27
CA ARG A 86 7.00 -9.03 13.40
C ARG A 86 5.77 -8.45 12.70
N LEU A 87 5.52 -7.15 12.85
CA LEU A 87 4.43 -6.46 12.16
C LEU A 87 4.60 -6.56 10.64
N SER A 88 5.81 -6.33 10.13
CA SER A 88 6.13 -6.43 8.70
C SER A 88 5.91 -7.83 8.15
N ILE A 89 6.33 -8.86 8.88
CA ILE A 89 6.10 -10.27 8.53
C ILE A 89 4.60 -10.60 8.52
N ALA A 90 3.86 -10.15 9.54
CA ALA A 90 2.43 -10.38 9.64
C ALA A 90 1.68 -9.70 8.47
N ALA A 91 2.03 -8.44 8.17
CA ALA A 91 1.46 -7.68 7.06
C ALA A 91 1.73 -8.36 5.71
N ALA A 92 2.96 -8.79 5.46
CA ALA A 92 3.32 -9.53 4.25
C ALA A 92 2.53 -10.85 4.12
N SER A 93 2.35 -11.56 5.23
CA SER A 93 1.61 -12.83 5.27
C SER A 93 0.13 -12.63 4.97
N LEU A 94 -0.50 -11.60 5.56
CA LEU A 94 -1.89 -11.24 5.28
C LEU A 94 -2.07 -10.84 3.82
N LEU A 95 -1.17 -10.01 3.29
CA LEU A 95 -1.21 -9.62 1.89
C LEU A 95 -1.09 -10.82 0.95
N GLN A 96 -0.21 -11.79 1.27
CA GLN A 96 -0.10 -13.04 0.52
C GLN A 96 -1.39 -13.86 0.57
N GLN A 97 -2.02 -13.99 1.73
CA GLN A 97 -3.27 -14.74 1.89
C GLN A 97 -4.40 -14.11 1.07
N VAL A 98 -4.57 -12.80 1.14
CA VAL A 98 -5.58 -12.08 0.36
C VAL A 98 -5.29 -12.19 -1.14
N SER A 99 -4.04 -12.05 -1.55
CA SER A 99 -3.61 -12.25 -2.94
C SER A 99 -3.97 -13.64 -3.46
N ARG A 100 -3.74 -14.69 -2.67
CA ARG A 100 -4.10 -16.07 -3.02
C ARG A 100 -5.61 -16.21 -3.21
N GLY A 101 -6.43 -15.65 -2.31
CA GLY A 101 -7.87 -15.64 -2.47
C GLY A 101 -8.33 -14.98 -3.77
N HIS A 102 -7.74 -13.84 -4.14
CA HIS A 102 -8.03 -13.20 -5.43
C HIS A 102 -7.59 -14.03 -6.63
N ILE A 103 -6.43 -14.70 -6.56
CA ILE A 103 -5.96 -15.62 -7.61
C ILE A 103 -6.92 -16.80 -7.77
N ASP A 104 -7.41 -17.39 -6.67
CA ASP A 104 -8.36 -18.51 -6.71
C ASP A 104 -9.69 -18.06 -7.35
N LEU A 105 -10.18 -16.87 -7.01
CA LEU A 105 -11.36 -16.27 -7.64
C LEU A 105 -11.14 -16.04 -9.14
N LEU A 106 -9.99 -15.50 -9.53
CA LEU A 106 -9.64 -15.32 -10.94
C LEU A 106 -9.61 -16.66 -11.68
N ASN A 107 -8.95 -17.67 -11.13
CA ASN A 107 -8.89 -19.00 -11.76
C ASN A 107 -10.27 -19.67 -11.86
N THR A 108 -11.18 -19.39 -10.92
CA THR A 108 -12.52 -19.99 -10.89
C THR A 108 -13.50 -19.30 -11.82
N TYR A 109 -13.43 -17.96 -11.92
CA TYR A 109 -14.46 -17.14 -12.55
C TYR A 109 -13.98 -16.35 -13.76
N TRP A 110 -12.69 -16.38 -14.07
CA TRP A 110 -12.14 -15.85 -15.32
C TRP A 110 -12.02 -17.01 -16.31
N PRO A 111 -13.08 -17.34 -17.08
CA PRO A 111 -12.97 -18.34 -18.13
C PRO A 111 -11.88 -17.92 -19.11
N GLU A 112 -11.18 -18.89 -19.70
CA GLU A 112 -10.34 -18.69 -20.90
C GLU A 112 -11.20 -18.14 -22.05
N TYR A 113 -11.50 -16.85 -22.05
CA TYR A 113 -12.00 -16.14 -23.22
C TYR A 113 -10.99 -15.08 -23.61
N SER A 114 -9.95 -15.55 -24.30
CA SER A 114 -9.25 -14.71 -25.26
C SER A 114 -9.10 -15.42 -26.62
N PRO A 115 -10.20 -15.74 -27.34
CA PRO A 115 -10.14 -15.84 -28.79
C PRO A 115 -10.76 -14.64 -29.54
N LEU A 116 -11.36 -13.65 -28.87
CA LEU A 116 -11.99 -12.50 -29.58
C LEU A 116 -11.02 -11.35 -29.96
N LEU A 117 -9.70 -11.51 -29.79
CA LEU A 117 -8.71 -10.60 -30.37
C LEU A 117 -8.01 -11.16 -31.63
N GLU A 118 -8.35 -12.38 -32.08
CA GLU A 118 -7.73 -12.98 -33.28
C GLU A 118 -8.60 -13.04 -34.54
N THR A 119 -9.88 -12.66 -34.51
CA THR A 119 -10.68 -12.63 -35.75
C THR A 119 -11.37 -11.30 -35.95
N GLY A 120 -10.87 -10.54 -36.92
CA GLY A 120 -11.64 -9.49 -37.56
C GLY A 120 -12.93 -10.06 -38.14
N ALA A 121 -14.08 -9.65 -37.58
CA ALA A 121 -15.41 -9.73 -38.16
C ALA A 121 -16.31 -8.77 -37.37
N ILE A 122 -16.47 -7.53 -37.82
CA ILE A 122 -17.68 -6.98 -38.46
C ILE A 122 -18.93 -7.06 -37.57
N GLY A 123 -19.39 -5.87 -37.17
CA GLY A 123 -20.71 -5.49 -36.63
C GLY A 123 -21.71 -6.56 -36.22
N ALA A 124 -22.05 -6.58 -34.93
CA ALA A 124 -23.36 -7.02 -34.45
C ALA A 124 -23.75 -6.15 -33.24
N GLU A 125 -24.99 -5.66 -33.25
CA GLU A 125 -25.59 -4.81 -32.21
C GLU A 125 -25.61 -5.47 -30.81
N PRO A 126 -25.66 -4.68 -29.73
CA PRO A 126 -25.77 -5.21 -28.38
C PRO A 126 -27.22 -5.64 -28.07
N ASP A 127 -27.48 -6.94 -28.13
CA ASP A 127 -28.70 -7.51 -27.55
C ASP A 127 -28.66 -7.38 -26.01
N SER A 128 -29.71 -6.77 -25.48
CA SER A 128 -29.82 -6.20 -24.14
C SER A 128 -30.15 -7.19 -23.01
N GLU A 129 -29.81 -8.48 -23.13
CA GLU A 129 -30.22 -9.47 -22.11
C GLU A 129 -29.15 -10.53 -21.87
N ASN A 130 -28.01 -10.15 -21.29
CA ASN A 130 -27.11 -11.12 -20.67
C ASN A 130 -27.39 -11.22 -19.15
N PRO A 131 -28.16 -12.22 -18.68
CA PRO A 131 -28.50 -12.37 -17.27
C PRO A 131 -27.29 -12.63 -16.35
N LEU A 132 -26.11 -12.98 -16.91
CA LEU A 132 -24.88 -13.15 -16.13
C LEU A 132 -24.31 -11.83 -15.63
N ILE A 133 -24.51 -10.72 -16.36
CA ILE A 133 -24.06 -9.39 -15.92
C ILE A 133 -24.92 -8.90 -14.74
N SER A 134 -26.22 -9.23 -14.74
CA SER A 134 -27.14 -8.85 -13.66
C SER A 134 -26.88 -9.63 -12.36
N GLN A 135 -26.42 -10.88 -12.42
CA GLN A 135 -26.11 -11.65 -11.21
C GLN A 135 -24.80 -11.19 -10.53
N LEU A 136 -23.85 -10.65 -11.30
CA LEU A 136 -22.60 -10.10 -10.73
C LEU A 136 -22.84 -8.79 -9.96
N HIS A 137 -23.87 -8.03 -10.33
CA HIS A 137 -24.28 -6.80 -9.63
C HIS A 137 -25.11 -7.04 -8.36
N ALA A 138 -25.61 -8.26 -8.12
CA ALA A 138 -26.47 -8.57 -6.97
C ALA A 138 -25.71 -9.13 -5.75
N VAL A 139 -24.42 -9.43 -5.91
CA VAL A 139 -23.57 -10.05 -4.86
C VAL A 139 -22.46 -9.09 -4.38
N LEU A 140 -22.38 -7.88 -4.97
CA LEU A 140 -21.51 -6.78 -4.56
C LEU A 140 -22.34 -5.60 -4.06
#